data_AF-A0A9Q1BNT5-F1
#
_entry.id   AF-A0A9Q1BNT5-F1
#
_cell.length_a   1.000
_cell.length_b   1.000
_cell.length_c   1.000
_cell.angle_alpha   90.00
_cell.angle_beta   90.00
_cell.angle_gamma   90.00
#
_symmetry.space_group_name_H-M   'P 1'
#
loop_
_entity.id
_entity.type
_entity.pdbx_description
1 polymer ?
#
loop_
_entity_poly.entity_id
_entity_poly.type
_entity_poly.pdbx_seq_one_letter_code
_entity_poly.pdbx_strand_id
1 'polypeptide(L)'
;MKMCDIPEELKLHRLEERLVAFRTPFMQLRELPRGGQLSIKGNVVNVPCDVTTTIRTLPIRIEESQVIAVKFKRKLSYKTAVFTESVVIAAGWLIENSQLCKDEGVTLDEKS
;
A
#
# COMPACT_ATOMS: atom_id res chain seq x y z
N MET A 1 0.71 -22.80 13.56
CA MET A 1 0.21 -22.02 12.42
C MET A 1 1.41 -21.79 11.51
N LYS A 2 1.54 -22.55 10.41
CA LYS A 2 2.61 -22.27 9.42
C LYS A 2 2.23 -20.96 8.75
N MET A 3 3.00 -19.91 9.00
CA MET A 3 2.93 -18.73 8.14
C MET A 3 3.56 -19.17 6.82
N CYS A 4 2.77 -19.23 5.76
CA CYS A 4 3.32 -19.45 4.42
C CYS A 4 4.31 -18.33 4.11
N ASP A 5 5.37 -18.66 3.39
CA ASP A 5 6.35 -17.67 2.97
C ASP A 5 5.68 -16.57 2.14
N ILE A 6 6.08 -15.32 2.39
CA ILE A 6 5.59 -14.17 1.63
C ILE A 6 6.10 -14.35 0.19
N PRO A 7 5.19 -14.32 -0.81
CA PRO A 7 5.59 -14.46 -2.21
C PRO A 7 6.57 -13.34 -2.59
N GLU A 8 7.48 -13.62 -3.53
CA GLU A 8 8.54 -12.68 -3.93
C GLU A 8 7.96 -11.33 -4.37
N GLU A 9 6.81 -11.35 -5.03
CA GLU A 9 6.06 -10.20 -5.52
C GLU A 9 5.55 -9.29 -4.39
N LEU A 10 5.39 -9.83 -3.17
CA LEU A 10 4.95 -9.08 -1.98
C LEU A 10 6.10 -8.72 -1.03
N LYS A 11 7.36 -8.92 -1.42
CA LYS A 11 8.53 -8.46 -0.66
C LYS A 11 8.77 -6.95 -0.86
N LEU A 12 7.77 -6.18 -0.48
CA LEU A 12 7.69 -4.74 -0.64
C LEU A 12 8.31 -4.00 0.55
N HIS A 13 8.82 -2.79 0.30
CA HIS A 13 9.17 -1.85 1.35
C HIS A 13 7.90 -1.28 2.00
N ARG A 14 7.96 -0.87 3.27
CA ARG A 14 6.80 -0.29 4.01
C ARG A 14 6.02 0.82 3.31
N LEU A 15 6.66 1.52 2.37
CA LEU A 15 6.02 2.56 1.58
C LEU A 15 5.26 1.97 0.38
N GLU A 16 5.83 0.98 -0.29
CA GLU A 16 5.19 0.26 -1.41
C GLU A 16 3.99 -0.52 -0.91
N GLU A 17 4.12 -1.19 0.25
CA GLU A 17 3.01 -1.87 0.91
C GLU A 17 1.83 -0.92 1.13
N ARG A 18 2.09 0.35 1.51
CA ARG A 18 1.06 1.37 1.69
C ARG A 18 0.46 1.87 0.37
N LEU A 19 1.23 1.89 -0.71
CA LEU A 19 0.73 2.31 -2.03
C LEU A 19 -0.22 1.27 -2.65
N VAL A 20 -0.04 -0.01 -2.31
CA VAL A 20 -0.91 -1.11 -2.76
C VAL A 20 -1.96 -1.48 -1.69
N ALA A 21 -1.87 -0.91 -0.50
CA ALA A 21 -2.81 -1.21 0.59
C ALA A 21 -4.21 -0.68 0.26
N PHE A 22 -5.18 -1.60 0.24
CA PHE A 22 -6.59 -1.30 0.05
C PHE A 22 -7.17 -0.43 1.19
N ARG A 23 -6.64 -0.54 2.41
CA ARG A 23 -7.03 0.28 3.56
C ARG A 23 -5.81 0.86 4.25
N THR A 24 -5.83 2.16 4.53
CA THR A 24 -4.79 2.82 5.31
C THR A 24 -5.31 3.10 6.72
N PRO A 25 -4.89 2.35 7.75
CA PRO A 25 -5.30 2.61 9.11
C PRO A 25 -4.57 3.82 9.71
N PHE A 26 -5.32 4.70 10.39
CA PHE A 26 -4.74 5.76 11.22
C PHE A 26 -4.61 5.25 12.65
N MET A 27 -3.38 4.92 13.05
CA MET A 27 -3.09 4.42 14.39
C MET A 27 -1.71 4.88 14.87
N GLN A 28 -1.59 5.08 16.19
CA GLN A 28 -0.32 5.36 16.83
C GLN A 28 0.30 4.06 17.35
N LEU A 29 1.46 3.68 16.80
CA LEU A 29 2.24 2.54 17.29
C LEU A 29 3.20 2.99 18.40
N ARG A 30 3.34 2.18 19.46
CA ARG A 30 4.29 2.38 20.56
C ARG A 30 4.95 1.04 20.92
N GLU A 31 6.24 1.07 21.21
CA GLU A 31 6.94 -0.10 21.73
C GLU A 31 6.43 -0.49 23.12
N LEU A 32 6.17 -1.79 23.30
CA LEU A 32 5.89 -2.33 24.62
C LEU A 32 7.20 -2.45 25.41
N PRO A 33 7.18 -2.21 26.74
CA PRO A 33 8.38 -2.17 27.56
C PRO A 33 9.16 -3.49 27.61
N ARG A 34 8.60 -4.61 27.14
CA ARG A 34 9.29 -5.90 27.02
C ARG A 34 8.84 -6.63 25.75
N GLY A 35 9.78 -7.33 25.10
CA GLY A 35 9.47 -8.32 24.06
C GLY A 35 9.47 -7.82 22.60
N GLY A 36 9.91 -6.59 22.32
CA GLY A 36 10.07 -6.09 20.94
C GLY A 36 8.75 -5.96 20.15
N GLN A 37 7.61 -6.10 20.82
CA GLN A 37 6.29 -6.00 20.21
C GLN A 37 5.79 -4.54 20.22
N LEU A 38 5.04 -4.17 19.19
CA LEU A 38 4.37 -2.87 19.09
C LEU A 38 2.93 -2.99 19.60
N SER A 39 2.51 -2.06 20.47
CA SER A 39 1.13 -1.84 20.87
C SER A 39 0.54 -0.66 20.12
N ILE A 40 -0.76 -0.71 19.86
CA ILE A 40 -1.52 0.45 19.42
C ILE A 40 -1.87 1.29 20.65
N LYS A 41 -1.71 2.60 20.55
CA LYS A 41 -2.12 3.57 21.58
C LYS A 41 -3.37 4.31 21.11
N GLY A 42 -4.44 4.24 21.92
CA GLY A 42 -5.69 4.94 21.64
C GLY A 42 -6.58 4.23 20.64
N ASN A 43 -7.59 4.94 20.14
CA ASN A 43 -8.56 4.39 19.19
C ASN A 43 -7.94 4.22 17.81
N VAL A 44 -8.20 3.07 17.17
CA VAL A 44 -8.00 2.90 15.73
C VAL A 44 -9.21 3.50 15.04
N VAL A 45 -9.01 4.55 14.24
CA VAL A 45 -10.09 5.15 13.46
C VAL A 45 -9.95 4.71 12.03
N ASN A 46 -10.94 3.95 11.54
CA ASN A 46 -11.14 3.76 10.13
C ASN A 46 -12.06 4.89 9.65
N VAL A 47 -11.47 5.95 9.10
CA VAL A 47 -12.24 7.09 8.60
C VAL A 47 -12.97 6.64 7.33
N PRO A 48 -14.31 6.70 7.27
CA PRO A 48 -15.03 6.47 6.03
C PRO A 48 -14.72 7.62 5.09
N CYS A 49 -13.82 7.39 4.15
CA CYS A 49 -13.63 8.28 3.02
C CYS A 49 -14.50 7.76 1.87
N ASP A 50 -15.20 8.65 1.17
CA ASP A 50 -15.84 8.32 -0.11
C ASP A 50 -14.73 8.24 -1.18
N VAL A 51 -14.09 7.09 -1.23
CA VAL A 51 -12.92 6.79 -2.07
C VAL A 51 -13.22 5.63 -3.01
N THR A 52 -14.49 5.42 -3.36
CA THR A 52 -14.93 4.32 -4.23
C THR A 52 -14.13 4.22 -5.53
N THR A 53 -13.68 5.35 -6.09
CA THR A 53 -12.75 5.41 -7.24
C THR A 53 -11.32 5.02 -6.89
N THR A 54 -10.78 5.51 -5.76
CA THR A 54 -9.41 5.26 -5.29
C THR A 54 -9.20 3.83 -4.79
N ILE A 55 -10.27 3.21 -4.28
CA ILE A 55 -10.29 1.82 -3.80
C ILE A 55 -10.29 0.84 -4.98
N ARG A 56 -10.96 1.20 -6.08
CA ARG A 56 -11.12 0.34 -7.26
C ARG A 56 -9.96 0.40 -8.25
N THR A 57 -9.01 1.31 -8.05
CA THR A 57 -7.87 1.47 -8.97
C THR A 57 -6.55 1.38 -8.21
N LEU A 58 -5.72 0.42 -8.61
CA LEU A 58 -4.35 0.24 -8.11
C LEU A 58 -3.36 0.37 -9.27
N PRO A 59 -2.18 1.00 -9.06
CA PRO A 59 -1.81 1.84 -7.92
C PRO A 59 -2.65 3.12 -7.85
N ILE A 60 -2.85 3.66 -6.64
CA ILE A 60 -3.66 4.87 -6.42
C ILE A 60 -3.13 6.05 -7.27
N ARG A 61 -4.00 6.68 -8.06
CA ARG A 61 -3.67 7.92 -8.78
C ARG A 61 -3.38 9.05 -7.81
N ILE A 62 -2.19 9.64 -7.93
CA ILE A 62 -1.70 10.71 -7.08
C ILE A 62 -2.64 11.93 -7.12
N GLU A 63 -3.11 12.30 -8.31
CA GLU A 63 -3.94 13.48 -8.56
C GLU A 63 -5.29 13.42 -7.83
N GLU A 64 -5.82 12.21 -7.63
CA GLU A 64 -7.10 11.98 -6.96
C GLU A 64 -6.93 11.73 -5.45
N SER A 65 -5.73 11.32 -5.03
CA SER A 65 -5.50 10.82 -3.67
C SER A 65 -5.57 11.89 -2.56
N GLN A 66 -5.62 13.18 -2.89
CA GLN A 66 -5.33 14.29 -1.95
C GLN A 66 -4.01 14.12 -1.17
N VAL A 67 -3.16 13.14 -1.56
CA VAL A 67 -1.86 12.86 -0.96
C VAL A 67 -0.78 13.51 -1.80
N ILE A 68 0.22 14.08 -1.12
CA ILE A 68 1.42 14.60 -1.78
C ILE A 68 2.28 13.42 -2.24
N ALA A 69 2.39 13.22 -3.55
CA ALA A 69 3.30 12.20 -4.07
C ALA A 69 4.76 12.60 -3.88
N VAL A 70 5.45 11.81 -3.08
CA VAL A 70 6.89 11.94 -2.89
C VAL A 70 7.60 11.02 -3.88
N LYS A 71 8.17 11.59 -4.94
CA LYS A 71 9.04 10.85 -5.87
C LYS A 71 10.42 10.65 -5.23
N PHE A 72 10.70 9.44 -4.77
CA PHE A 72 12.01 9.10 -4.22
C PHE A 72 13.03 8.91 -5.35
N LYS A 73 13.93 9.88 -5.46
CA LYS A 73 15.10 9.80 -6.34
C LYS A 73 16.35 9.64 -5.48
N ARG A 74 17.27 8.74 -5.87
CA ARG A 74 18.60 8.64 -5.23
C ARG A 74 19.37 9.96 -5.26
N LYS A 75 19.13 10.78 -6.31
CA LYS A 75 19.57 12.17 -6.42
C LYS A 75 18.48 12.99 -7.10
N LEU A 76 18.27 14.23 -6.67
CA LEU A 76 17.24 15.12 -7.22
C LEU A 76 17.35 15.32 -8.74
N SER A 77 18.60 15.26 -9.26
CA SER A 77 18.95 15.41 -10.67
C SER A 77 18.58 14.23 -11.58
N TYR A 78 18.19 13.08 -11.03
CA TYR A 78 17.81 11.93 -11.84
C TYR A 78 16.44 12.12 -12.49
N LYS A 79 16.30 11.75 -13.77
CA LYS A 79 15.04 11.88 -14.52
C LYS A 79 14.04 10.78 -14.14
N THR A 80 14.51 9.57 -13.87
CA THR A 80 13.70 8.41 -13.53
C THR A 80 13.57 8.21 -12.02
N ALA A 81 12.38 7.82 -11.58
CA ALA A 81 12.15 7.34 -10.22
C ALA A 81 12.45 5.84 -10.18
N VAL A 82 13.05 5.36 -9.09
CA VAL A 82 13.57 3.99 -8.99
C VAL A 82 12.48 2.97 -8.62
N PHE A 83 11.26 3.41 -8.28
CA PHE A 83 10.37 2.65 -7.39
C PHE A 83 8.98 2.35 -7.95
N THR A 84 8.76 2.46 -9.26
CA THR A 84 7.43 2.28 -9.86
C THR A 84 7.12 0.82 -10.22
N GLU A 85 8.13 0.05 -10.64
CA GLU A 85 7.91 -1.29 -11.24
C GLU A 85 7.48 -2.36 -10.21
N SER A 86 8.06 -2.36 -9.01
CA SER A 86 7.74 -3.29 -7.91
C SER A 86 6.27 -3.21 -7.47
N VAL A 87 5.74 -1.98 -7.39
CA VAL A 87 4.36 -1.70 -6.95
C VAL A 87 3.34 -2.25 -7.95
N VAL A 88 3.62 -2.16 -9.26
CA VAL A 88 2.72 -2.67 -10.31
C VAL A 88 2.66 -4.19 -10.31
N ILE A 89 3.82 -4.85 -10.14
CA ILE A 89 3.90 -6.32 -10.05
C ILE A 89 3.10 -6.83 -8.86
N ALA A 90 3.28 -6.22 -7.69
CA ALA A 90 2.56 -6.59 -6.48
C ALA A 90 1.04 -6.35 -6.59
N ALA A 91 0.64 -5.24 -7.22
CA ALA A 91 -0.76 -4.93 -7.46
C ALA A 91 -1.43 -5.96 -8.39
N GLY A 92 -0.75 -6.37 -9.47
CA GLY A 92 -1.23 -7.43 -10.36
C GLY A 92 -1.43 -8.75 -9.63
N TRP A 93 -0.43 -9.16 -8.83
CA TRP A 93 -0.51 -10.37 -8.02
C TRP A 93 -1.70 -10.33 -7.04
N LEU A 94 -1.94 -9.18 -6.38
CA LEU A 94 -3.03 -9.03 -5.42
C LEU A 94 -4.41 -9.10 -6.07
N ILE A 95 -4.58 -8.53 -7.27
CA ILE A 95 -5.85 -8.61 -8.00
C ILE A 95 -6.20 -10.07 -8.36
N GLU A 96 -5.20 -10.86 -8.74
CA GLU A 96 -5.39 -12.27 -9.12
C GLU A 96 -5.63 -13.19 -7.92
N ASN A 97 -4.94 -12.96 -6.81
CA ASN A 97 -4.89 -13.90 -5.68
C ASN A 97 -5.79 -13.50 -4.49
N SER A 98 -6.12 -12.22 -4.33
CA SER A 98 -6.92 -11.74 -3.19
C SER A 98 -8.42 -11.83 -3.46
N GLN A 99 -9.17 -12.49 -2.57
CA GLN A 99 -10.63 -12.47 -2.60
C GLN A 99 -11.19 -11.06 -2.40
N LEU A 100 -10.56 -10.27 -1.51
CA LEU A 100 -10.97 -8.88 -1.24
C LEU A 100 -10.92 -8.00 -2.50
N CYS A 101 -9.92 -8.20 -3.36
CA CYS A 101 -9.79 -7.44 -4.60
C CYS A 101 -10.86 -7.84 -5.63
N LYS A 102 -11.31 -9.10 -5.61
CA LYS A 102 -12.36 -9.62 -6.50
C LYS A 102 -13.74 -9.11 -6.11
N ASP A 103 -14.04 -9.08 -4.81
CA ASP A 103 -15.32 -8.60 -4.28
C ASP A 103 -15.54 -7.10 -4.58
N GLU A 104 -14.47 -6.34 -4.62
CA GLU A 104 -14.49 -4.87 -4.80
C GLU A 104 -14.29 -4.43 -6.26
N GLY A 105 -14.03 -5.39 -7.17
CA GLY A 105 -13.88 -5.13 -8.61
C GLY A 105 -12.68 -4.25 -8.96
N VAL A 106 -11.54 -4.48 -8.29
CA VAL A 106 -10.33 -3.65 -8.44
C VAL A 106 -9.66 -3.90 -9.79
N THR A 107 -9.29 -2.83 -10.50
CA THR A 107 -8.60 -2.86 -11.79
C THR A 107 -7.20 -2.25 -11.71
N LEU A 108 -6.28 -2.76 -12.53
CA LEU A 108 -4.94 -2.18 -12.68
C LEU A 108 -5.00 -0.98 -13.65
N ASP A 109 -4.40 0.15 -13.26
CA ASP A 109 -4.34 1.32 -14.14
C ASP A 109 -3.12 1.23 -15.08
N GLU A 110 -3.36 0.93 -16.36
CA GLU A 110 -2.31 0.69 -17.37
C GLU A 110 -1.60 1.95 -17.89
N LYS A 111 -1.95 3.15 -17.37
CA LYS A 111 -1.38 4.44 -17.81
C LYS A 111 -0.69 5.18 -16.67
N SER A 112 0.61 4.96 -16.49
CA SER A 112 1.51 5.83 -15.72
C SER A 112 2.82 6.07 -16.46
#